data_AF-A0A933X2P1-F1
#
_entry.id   AF-A0A933X2P1-F1
#
_cell.length_a   1.000
_cell.length_b   1.000
_cell.length_c   1.000
_cell.angle_alpha   90.00
_cell.angle_beta   90.00
_cell.angle_gamma   90.00
#
_symmetry.space_group_name_H-M   'P 1'
#
loop_
_entity.id
_entity.type
_entity.pdbx_description
1 polymer ?
#
loop_
_entity_poly.entity_id
_entity_poly.type
_entity_poly.pdbx_seq_one_letter_code
_entity_poly.pdbx_strand_id
1 'polypeptide(L)'
;MWYVYFLRLSNQDIYVGITEDINKRFDQHSKGNVKSTKCYRPLSLCSYIAVPDKQKALELERYFKTGSGKAILKKRIISEKIIK
;
A
#
# COMPACT_ATOMS: atom_id res chain seq x y z
N MET A 1 5.84 -10.95 11.26
CA MET A 1 5.59 -10.95 9.80
C MET A 1 5.50 -9.50 9.37
N TRP A 2 6.13 -9.12 8.27
CA TRP A 2 6.09 -7.76 7.72
C TRP A 2 5.24 -7.75 6.46
N TYR A 3 4.47 -6.68 6.29
CA TYR A 3 3.55 -6.52 5.19
C TYR A 3 3.89 -5.26 4.41
N VAL A 4 4.15 -5.42 3.12
CA VAL A 4 4.21 -4.31 2.16
C VAL A 4 2.79 -4.14 1.62
N TYR A 5 2.16 -3.00 1.88
CA TYR A 5 0.76 -2.76 1.52
C TYR A 5 0.64 -1.64 0.48
N PHE A 6 -0.42 -1.75 -0.33
CA PHE A 6 -0.72 -0.85 -1.43
C PHE A 6 -2.12 -0.26 -1.25
N LEU A 7 -2.19 1.06 -1.06
CA LEU A 7 -3.48 1.76 -0.95
C LEU A 7 -3.75 2.56 -2.22
N ARG A 8 -4.94 2.43 -2.77
CA ARG A 8 -5.48 3.36 -3.76
C ARG A 8 -5.94 4.63 -3.06
N LEU A 9 -5.38 5.74 -3.49
CA LEU A 9 -5.77 7.08 -3.08
C LEU A 9 -6.89 7.60 -4.01
N SER A 10 -7.63 8.61 -3.55
CA SER A 10 -8.69 9.24 -4.36
C SER A 10 -8.19 9.91 -5.64
N ASN A 11 -6.91 10.34 -5.66
CA ASN A 11 -6.25 10.90 -6.84
C ASN A 11 -5.72 9.84 -7.83
N GLN A 12 -6.12 8.58 -7.67
CA GLN A 12 -5.64 7.43 -8.46
C GLN A 12 -4.16 7.08 -8.30
N ASP A 13 -3.41 7.78 -7.44
CA ASP A 13 -2.06 7.33 -7.08
C ASP A 13 -2.13 6.12 -6.15
N ILE A 14 -1.01 5.41 -6.07
CA ILE A 14 -0.87 4.24 -5.21
C ILE A 14 0.15 4.55 -4.14
N TYR A 15 -0.32 4.57 -2.90
CA TYR A 15 0.53 4.67 -1.73
C TYR A 15 1.14 3.30 -1.42
N VAL A 16 2.44 3.30 -1.15
CA VAL A 16 3.20 2.11 -0.77
C VAL A 16 3.79 2.33 0.60
N GLY A 17 3.54 1.40 1.51
CA GLY A 17 4.14 1.42 2.84
C GLY A 17 4.39 0.02 3.37
N ILE A 18 5.07 -0.06 4.52
CA ILE A 18 5.23 -1.31 5.26
C ILE A 18 4.64 -1.22 6.65
N THR A 19 4.20 -2.36 7.18
CA THR A 19 3.70 -2.47 8.55
C THR A 19 3.77 -3.90 9.04
N GLU A 20 3.71 -4.08 10.36
CA GLU A 20 3.52 -5.40 10.98
C GLU A 20 2.04 -5.74 11.11
N ASP A 21 1.14 -4.74 11.02
CA ASP A 21 -0.30 -4.92 11.19
C ASP A 21 -1.09 -4.07 10.17
N ILE A 22 -1.56 -4.73 9.11
CA ILE A 22 -2.30 -4.07 8.00
C ILE A 22 -3.60 -3.46 8.51
N ASN A 23 -4.34 -4.16 9.37
CA ASN A 23 -5.66 -3.72 9.82
C ASN A 23 -5.56 -2.42 10.63
N LYS A 24 -4.65 -2.41 11.62
CA LYS A 24 -4.39 -1.22 12.43
C LYS A 24 -3.88 -0.07 11.57
N ARG A 25 -3.04 -0.35 10.57
CA ARG A 25 -2.50 0.68 9.68
C ARG A 25 -3.57 1.25 8.77
N PHE A 26 -4.40 0.40 8.15
CA PHE A 26 -5.51 0.82 7.30
C PHE A 26 -6.52 1.68 8.07
N ASP A 27 -6.87 1.30 9.29
CA ASP A 27 -7.74 2.10 10.17
C ASP A 27 -7.19 3.51 10.44
N GLN A 28 -5.89 3.63 10.74
CA GLN A 28 -5.24 4.94 10.92
C GLN A 28 -5.31 5.81 9.65
N HIS A 29 -5.11 5.19 8.49
CA HIS A 29 -5.21 5.85 7.20
C HIS A 29 -6.65 6.32 6.92
N SER A 30 -7.64 5.44 7.15
CA SER A 30 -9.06 5.72 6.99
C SER A 30 -9.54 6.87 7.89
N LYS A 31 -9.12 6.85 9.17
CA LYS A 31 -9.39 7.92 10.15
C LYS A 31 -8.68 9.25 9.84
N GLY A 32 -7.76 9.26 8.88
CA GLY A 32 -7.01 10.47 8.50
C GLY A 32 -5.92 10.86 9.50
N ASN A 33 -5.45 9.91 10.31
CA ASN A 33 -4.35 10.14 11.26
C ASN A 33 -2.98 10.21 10.58
N VAL A 34 -2.90 9.82 9.30
CA VAL A 34 -1.67 9.87 8.51
C VAL A 34 -1.67 11.10 7.60
N LYS A 35 -0.77 12.06 7.88
CA LYS A 35 -0.67 13.34 7.15
C LYS A 35 -0.63 13.16 5.63
N SER A 36 0.18 12.22 5.14
CA SER A 36 0.40 12.00 3.70
C SER A 36 -0.83 11.50 2.94
N THR A 37 -1.76 10.82 3.60
CA THR A 37 -2.97 10.26 2.96
C THR A 37 -4.26 10.93 3.42
N LYS A 38 -4.20 11.79 4.45
CA LYS A 38 -5.39 12.44 5.05
C LYS A 38 -6.19 13.23 4.02
N CYS A 39 -5.52 13.88 3.07
CA CYS A 39 -6.14 14.69 2.02
C CYS A 39 -6.68 13.86 0.85
N TYR A 40 -6.35 12.57 0.77
CA TYR A 40 -6.65 11.72 -0.39
C TYR A 40 -7.63 10.57 -0.07
N ARG A 41 -8.51 10.81 0.91
CA ARG A 41 -9.62 9.91 1.26
C ARG A 41 -10.80 10.10 0.29
N PRO A 42 -11.61 9.07 0.01
CA PRO A 42 -11.57 7.70 0.54
C PRO A 42 -10.37 6.88 0.03
N LEU A 43 -9.95 5.89 0.82
CA LEU A 43 -8.79 5.03 0.54
C LEU A 43 -9.27 3.58 0.42
N SER A 44 -8.66 2.80 -0.46
CA SER A 44 -8.96 1.37 -0.58
C SER A 44 -7.68 0.55 -0.55
N LEU A 45 -7.68 -0.53 0.24
CA LEU A 45 -6.58 -1.49 0.24
C LEU A 45 -6.66 -2.33 -1.05
N CYS A 46 -5.68 -2.18 -1.94
CA CYS A 46 -5.65 -2.92 -3.20
C CYS A 46 -5.08 -4.33 -3.02
N SER A 47 -3.92 -4.42 -2.36
CA SER A 47 -3.19 -5.67 -2.19
C SER A 47 -2.11 -5.49 -1.12
N TYR A 48 -1.50 -6.59 -0.70
CA TYR A 48 -0.36 -6.60 0.18
C TYR A 48 0.54 -7.83 -0.10
N ILE A 49 1.81 -7.72 0.27
CA ILE A 49 2.79 -8.80 0.21
C ILE A 49 3.31 -9.06 1.62
N ALA A 50 3.16 -10.29 2.10
CA ALA A 50 3.68 -10.73 3.39
C ALA A 50 5.09 -11.31 3.23
N VAL A 51 6.04 -10.83 4.03
CA VAL A 51 7.41 -11.32 4.10
C VAL A 51 7.83 -11.50 5.57
N PRO A 52 8.63 -12.54 5.89
CA PRO A 52 9.04 -12.79 7.27
C PRO A 52 10.00 -11.71 7.80
N ASP A 53 10.81 -11.14 6.92
CA ASP A 53 11.92 -10.26 7.27
C ASP A 53 11.64 -8.77 6.98
N LYS A 54 12.06 -7.90 7.91
CA LYS A 54 11.86 -6.44 7.81
C LYS A 54 12.71 -5.82 6.70
N GLN A 55 13.95 -6.27 6.55
CA GLN A 55 14.88 -5.78 5.55
C GLN A 55 14.31 -6.08 4.16
N LYS A 56 13.78 -7.29 3.96
CA LYS A 56 13.09 -7.66 2.73
C LYS A 56 11.87 -6.79 2.45
N ALA A 57 11.08 -6.47 3.46
CA ALA A 57 9.94 -5.56 3.32
C ALA A 57 10.37 -4.16 2.88
N LEU A 58 11.47 -3.64 3.45
CA LEU A 58 12.04 -2.33 3.09
C LEU A 58 12.58 -2.30 1.66
N GLU A 59 13.27 -3.36 1.22
CA GLU A 59 13.74 -3.49 -0.16
C GLU A 59 12.58 -3.48 -1.15
N LEU A 60 11.53 -4.26 -0.88
CA LEU A 60 10.32 -4.30 -1.69
C LEU A 60 9.61 -2.94 -1.70
N GLU A 61 9.47 -2.28 -0.55
CA GLU A 61 8.86 -0.95 -0.46
C GLU A 61 9.60 0.06 -1.35
N ARG A 62 10.93 0.08 -1.27
CA ARG A 62 11.79 0.94 -2.10
C ARG A 62 11.59 0.62 -3.58
N TYR A 63 11.59 -0.65 -3.95
CA TYR A 63 11.35 -1.09 -5.32
C TYR A 63 9.98 -0.65 -5.84
N PHE A 64 8.90 -0.87 -5.08
CA PHE A 64 7.54 -0.52 -5.50
C PHE A 64 7.28 0.99 -5.53
N LYS A 65 8.10 1.80 -4.85
CA LYS A 65 8.07 3.28 -4.99
C LYS A 65 8.71 3.76 -6.29
N THR A 66 9.52 2.96 -6.97
CA THR A 66 10.10 3.30 -8.29
C THR A 66 9.05 3.27 -9.40
N GLY A 67 9.31 3.93 -10.53
CA GLY A 67 8.43 3.91 -11.71
C GLY A 67 8.19 2.50 -12.24
N SER A 68 9.25 1.69 -12.37
CA SER A 68 9.16 0.29 -12.82
C SER A 68 8.34 -0.57 -11.85
N GLY A 69 8.56 -0.38 -10.54
CA GLY A 69 7.79 -1.06 -9.50
C GLY A 69 6.30 -0.72 -9.56
N LYS A 70 5.95 0.57 -9.69
CA LYS A 70 4.55 1.01 -9.87
C LYS A 70 3.93 0.43 -11.15
N ALA A 71 4.68 0.31 -12.24
CA ALA A 71 4.18 -0.28 -13.50
C ALA A 71 3.84 -1.77 -13.33
N ILE A 72 4.71 -2.54 -12.66
CA ILE A 72 4.44 -3.94 -12.33
C ILE A 72 3.24 -4.06 -11.40
N LEU A 73 3.15 -3.20 -10.39
CA LEU A 73 2.06 -3.18 -9.42
C LEU A 73 0.70 -3.02 -10.12
N LYS A 74 0.58 -2.03 -11.01
CA LYS A 74 -0.64 -1.77 -11.80
C LYS A 74 -0.96 -2.90 -12.78
N LYS A 75 0.05 -3.55 -13.37
CA LYS A 75 -0.14 -4.54 -14.43
C LYS A 75 -0.41 -5.95 -13.90
N ARG A 76 0.19 -6.32 -12.75
CA ARG A 76 0.27 -7.72 -12.29
C ARG A 76 -0.26 -7.97 -10.89
N ILE A 77 -0.31 -6.96 -10.02
CA ILE A 77 -0.62 -7.15 -8.59
C ILE A 77 -1.98 -6.55 -8.22
N ILE A 78 -2.28 -5.35 -8.71
CA ILE A 78 -3.56 -4.68 -8.48
C ILE A 78 -4.49 -5.08 -9.62
N SER A 79 -5.48 -5.91 -9.31
CA SER A 79 -6.61 -6.15 -10.20
C SER A 79 -7.67 -5.07 -9.94
N GLU A 80 -8.29 -4.52 -10.98
CA GLU A 80 -9.36 -3.50 -10.87
C GLU A 80 -10.65 -4.02 -10.21
N LYS A 81 -10.67 -5.27 -9.78
CA LYS A 81 -11.72 -5.80 -8.90
C LYS A 81 -11.50 -5.24 -7.49
N ILE A 82 -12.11 -4.09 -7.25
CA ILE A 82 -12.34 -3.56 -5.90
C ILE A 82 -13.03 -4.69 -5.13
N ILE A 83 -12.36 -5.25 -4.13
CA ILE A 83 -12.98 -6.17 -3.18
C ILE A 83 -14.00 -5.31 -2.43
N LYS A 84 -15.27 -5.42 -2.84
CA LYS A 84 -16.41 -4.80 -2.16
C LYS A 84 -16.73 -5.56 -0.89
#